data_AF-A0A1A9V5K3-F1
#
_entry.id   AF-A0A1A9V5K3-F1
#
_cell.length_a   1.000
_cell.length_b   1.000
_cell.length_c   1.000
_cell.angle_alpha   90.00
_cell.angle_beta   90.00
_cell.angle_gamma   90.00
#
_symmetry.space_group_name_H-M   'P 1'
#
loop_
_entity.id
_entity.type
_entity.pdbx_description
1 polymer ?
#
loop_
_entity_poly.entity_id
_entity_poly.type
_entity_poly.pdbx_seq_one_letter_code
_entity_poly.pdbx_strand_id
1 'polypeptide(L)'
;MPLLDLKETESFWELCQQSHNITDEEFENFNAFEAIDMEPDRKFKCFAHCLLSNLKYLNTFSGKFDIEDFKQQDGIEDEDVAVIAKCKKLNDNINDSCEYGFNIIQCILMFEPTE
;
A
#
# COMPACT_ATOMS: atom_id res chain seq x y z
N MET A 1 17.28 -23.42 -22.89
CA MET A 1 17.69 -23.36 -21.48
C MET A 1 16.42 -23.40 -20.66
N PRO A 2 16.13 -24.45 -19.89
CA PRO A 2 14.84 -24.58 -19.21
C PRO A 2 14.92 -23.85 -17.87
N LEU A 3 14.16 -22.76 -17.72
CA LEU A 3 14.05 -22.05 -16.45
C LEU A 3 12.72 -22.42 -15.79
N LEU A 4 12.84 -23.41 -14.91
CA LEU A 4 12.20 -23.56 -13.61
C LEU A 4 10.66 -23.60 -13.50
N ASP A 5 10.22 -24.64 -12.79
CA ASP A 5 8.87 -25.00 -12.38
C ASP A 5 7.98 -23.82 -11.96
N LEU A 6 6.88 -23.64 -12.70
CA LEU A 6 5.67 -22.92 -12.30
C LEU A 6 4.92 -23.72 -11.23
N LYS A 7 5.42 -23.69 -9.98
CA LYS A 7 4.61 -23.98 -8.80
C LYS A 7 4.61 -22.75 -7.90
N GLU A 8 3.54 -21.97 -8.04
CA GLU A 8 3.05 -20.94 -7.12
C GLU A 8 4.09 -19.87 -6.75
N THR A 9 4.24 -18.85 -7.60
CA THR A 9 4.82 -17.58 -7.16
C THR A 9 3.80 -16.89 -6.26
N GLU A 10 4.07 -16.81 -4.96
CA GLU A 10 3.25 -16.04 -4.02
C GLU A 10 3.07 -14.60 -4.52
N SER A 11 1.84 -14.11 -4.50
CA SER A 11 1.53 -12.73 -4.79
C SER A 11 2.13 -11.80 -3.73
N PHE A 12 2.38 -10.53 -4.09
CA PHE A 12 2.82 -9.54 -3.09
C PHE A 12 1.83 -9.39 -1.93
N TRP A 13 0.57 -9.67 -2.19
CA TRP A 13 -0.48 -9.74 -1.20
C TRP A 13 -0.21 -10.83 -0.15
N GLU A 14 -0.08 -12.09 -0.59
CA GLU A 14 0.18 -13.23 0.30
C GLU A 14 1.50 -13.05 1.06
N LEU A 15 2.55 -12.56 0.37
CA LEU A 15 3.84 -12.27 0.97
C LEU A 15 3.73 -11.27 2.14
N CYS A 16 2.95 -10.20 1.96
CA CYS A 16 2.77 -9.19 2.99
C CYS A 16 1.87 -9.68 4.14
N GLN A 17 0.84 -10.49 3.86
CA GLN A 17 0.03 -11.11 4.92
C GLN A 17 0.90 -12.02 5.81
N GLN A 18 1.66 -12.92 5.19
CA GLN A 18 2.54 -13.84 5.91
C GLN A 18 3.61 -13.09 6.72
N SER A 19 4.22 -12.06 6.13
CA SER A 19 5.25 -11.25 6.80
C SER A 19 4.75 -10.54 8.07
N HIS A 20 3.44 -10.33 8.17
CA HIS A 20 2.81 -9.64 9.31
C HIS A 20 1.89 -10.54 10.14
N ASN A 21 1.93 -11.86 9.92
CA ASN A 21 1.09 -12.85 10.61
C ASN A 21 -0.39 -12.49 10.57
N ILE A 22 -0.88 -12.07 9.41
CA ILE A 22 -2.30 -11.80 9.17
C ILE A 22 -2.91 -13.05 8.56
N THR A 23 -3.91 -13.62 9.22
CA THR A 23 -4.67 -14.74 8.66
C THR A 23 -5.69 -14.26 7.64
N ASP A 24 -6.16 -15.15 6.77
CA ASP A 24 -7.23 -14.82 5.82
C ASP A 24 -8.51 -14.39 6.54
N GLU A 25 -8.88 -15.08 7.63
CA GLU A 25 -10.04 -14.72 8.47
C GLU A 25 -9.90 -13.31 9.06
N GLU A 26 -8.71 -12.93 9.54
CA GLU A 26 -8.47 -11.60 10.07
C GLU A 26 -8.57 -10.52 8.98
N PHE A 27 -8.16 -10.84 7.75
CA PHE A 27 -8.24 -9.92 6.63
C PHE A 27 -9.65 -9.79 6.05
N GLU A 28 -10.40 -10.89 5.93
CA GLU A 28 -11.80 -10.87 5.48
C GLU A 28 -12.68 -10.03 6.40
N ASN A 29 -12.35 -9.97 7.69
CA ASN A 29 -13.02 -9.13 8.67
C ASN A 29 -12.43 -7.70 8.75
N PHE A 30 -11.37 -7.41 8.01
CA PHE A 30 -10.74 -6.10 7.98
C PHE A 30 -11.39 -5.18 6.95
N ASN A 31 -12.14 -4.19 7.42
CA ASN A 31 -12.70 -3.16 6.56
C ASN A 31 -11.83 -1.89 6.61
N ALA A 32 -11.04 -1.66 5.56
CA ALA A 32 -10.15 -0.52 5.45
C ALA A 32 -10.88 0.85 5.45
N PHE A 33 -12.14 0.87 4.98
CA PHE A 33 -12.98 2.08 5.01
C PHE A 33 -13.52 2.36 6.42
N GLU A 34 -13.97 1.34 7.14
CA GLU A 34 -14.41 1.50 8.54
C GLU A 34 -13.25 1.72 9.51
N ALA A 35 -12.05 1.28 9.14
CA ALA A 35 -10.82 1.50 9.90
C ALA A 35 -10.41 2.98 10.01
N ILE A 36 -11.06 3.89 9.26
CA ILE A 36 -10.89 5.34 9.44
C ILE A 36 -11.31 5.77 10.85
N ASP A 37 -12.35 5.16 11.41
CA ASP A 37 -12.89 5.52 12.73
C ASP A 37 -12.40 4.60 13.86
N MET A 38 -11.86 3.42 13.53
CA MET A 38 -11.57 2.36 14.50
C MET A 38 -10.08 2.15 14.85
N GLU A 39 -9.15 2.93 14.28
CA GLU A 39 -7.69 2.80 14.50
C GLU A 39 -7.20 1.34 14.42
N PRO A 40 -6.86 0.85 13.23
CA PRO A 40 -6.65 -0.57 13.03
C PRO A 40 -5.37 -1.07 13.69
N ASP A 41 -5.33 -2.38 13.90
CA ASP A 41 -4.20 -3.06 14.47
C ASP A 41 -2.91 -2.82 13.65
N ARG A 42 -1.78 -2.64 14.34
CA ARG A 42 -0.50 -2.23 13.72
C ARG A 42 -0.09 -3.16 12.56
N LYS A 43 -0.40 -4.45 12.63
CA LYS A 43 -0.07 -5.42 11.58
C LYS A 43 -0.72 -5.07 10.23
N PHE A 44 -1.96 -4.59 10.22
CA PHE A 44 -2.65 -4.16 9.01
C PHE A 44 -2.05 -2.87 8.45
N LYS A 45 -1.60 -1.96 9.32
CA LYS A 45 -0.88 -0.76 8.90
C LYS A 45 0.46 -1.12 8.24
N CYS A 46 1.20 -2.07 8.80
CA CYS A 46 2.45 -2.54 8.22
C CYS A 46 2.24 -3.32 6.92
N PHE A 47 1.16 -4.09 6.83
CA PHE A 47 0.73 -4.75 5.60
C PHE A 47 0.54 -3.76 4.44
N ALA A 48 -0.14 -2.64 4.69
CA ALA A 48 -0.30 -1.57 3.71
C ALA A 48 1.05 -1.03 3.20
N HIS A 49 1.98 -0.75 4.12
CA HIS A 49 3.33 -0.30 3.75
C HIS A 49 4.10 -1.35 2.94
N CYS A 50 4.03 -2.62 3.35
CA CYS A 50 4.66 -3.74 2.65
C CYS A 50 4.15 -3.85 1.21
N LEU A 51 2.85 -3.74 1.00
CA LEU A 51 2.24 -3.85 -0.34
C LEU A 51 2.73 -2.73 -1.26
N LEU A 52 2.65 -1.48 -0.78
CA LEU A 52 3.14 -0.31 -1.52
C LEU A 52 4.63 -0.40 -1.86
N SER A 53 5.44 -0.97 -0.96
CA SER A 53 6.86 -1.17 -1.20
C SER A 53 7.13 -2.23 -2.26
N ASN A 54 6.43 -3.37 -2.25
CA ASN A 54 6.60 -4.44 -3.23
C ASN A 54 6.09 -4.06 -4.62
N LEU A 55 5.03 -3.23 -4.68
CA LEU A 55 4.55 -2.60 -5.90
C LEU A 55 5.47 -1.50 -6.44
N LYS A 56 6.58 -1.21 -5.73
CA LYS A 56 7.56 -0.16 -6.09
C LYS A 56 6.96 1.23 -6.16
N TYR A 57 5.92 1.50 -5.37
CA TYR A 57 5.36 2.84 -5.22
C TYR A 57 6.12 3.69 -4.19
N LEU A 58 6.87 3.02 -3.30
CA LEU A 58 7.68 3.68 -2.29
C LEU A 58 9.15 3.70 -2.69
N ASN A 59 9.78 4.83 -2.45
CA ASN A 59 11.22 4.99 -2.50
C ASN A 59 11.87 4.07 -1.44
N THR A 60 12.79 3.20 -1.87
CA THR A 60 13.41 2.18 -1.01
C THR A 60 14.17 2.74 0.19
N PHE A 61 14.71 3.97 0.08
CA PHE A 61 15.51 4.57 1.15
C PHE A 61 14.65 5.33 2.16
N SER A 62 13.67 6.09 1.69
CA SER A 62 12.80 6.89 2.56
C SER A 62 11.58 6.14 3.08
N GLY A 63 11.18 5.05 2.40
CA GLY A 63 9.94 4.33 2.69
C GLY A 63 8.68 5.14 2.39
N LYS A 64 8.80 6.23 1.61
CA LYS A 64 7.72 7.14 1.24
C LYS A 64 7.47 7.13 -0.26
N PHE A 65 6.30 7.60 -0.69
CA PHE A 65 5.96 7.66 -2.11
C PHE A 65 6.98 8.47 -2.91
N ASP A 66 7.36 7.91 -4.05
CA ASP A 66 8.18 8.54 -5.07
C ASP A 66 7.28 8.94 -6.25
N ILE A 67 6.93 10.23 -6.32
CA ILE A 67 5.96 10.72 -7.32
C ILE A 67 6.53 10.62 -8.72
N GLU A 68 7.83 10.83 -8.89
CA GLU A 68 8.49 10.82 -10.20
C GLU A 68 8.57 9.41 -10.76
N ASP A 69 8.85 8.41 -9.91
CA ASP A 69 8.83 7.00 -10.30
C ASP A 69 7.39 6.51 -10.53
N PHE A 70 6.43 6.93 -9.70
CA PHE A 70 5.03 6.56 -9.86
C PHE A 70 4.45 7.05 -11.20
N LYS A 71 4.76 8.28 -11.59
CA LYS A 71 4.33 8.88 -12.86
C LYS A 71 4.86 8.13 -14.10
N GLN A 72 5.97 7.41 -13.97
CA GLN A 72 6.58 6.67 -15.08
C GLN A 72 5.98 5.28 -15.28
N GLN A 73 5.07 4.84 -14.40
CA GLN A 73 4.47 3.52 -14.51
C GLN A 73 3.38 3.47 -15.58
N ASP A 74 3.32 2.35 -16.29
CA ASP A 74 2.32 2.13 -17.34
C ASP A 74 0.90 2.15 -16.75
N GLY A 75 0.01 2.94 -17.34
CA GLY A 75 -1.40 3.01 -16.96
C GLY A 75 -1.73 4.02 -15.85
N ILE A 76 -0.75 4.81 -15.38
CA ILE A 76 -0.98 5.91 -14.42
C ILE A 76 -1.41 7.18 -15.15
N GLU A 77 -2.54 7.75 -14.75
CA GLU A 77 -3.06 9.00 -15.29
C GLU A 77 -2.64 10.22 -14.44
N ASP A 78 -2.70 11.41 -15.02
CA ASP A 78 -2.36 12.65 -14.31
C ASP A 78 -3.26 12.88 -13.07
N GLU A 79 -4.50 12.37 -13.10
CA GLU A 79 -5.45 12.42 -11.98
C GLU A 79 -4.97 11.54 -10.80
N ASP A 80 -4.48 10.33 -11.07
CA ASP A 80 -3.89 9.44 -10.05
C ASP A 80 -2.68 10.11 -9.38
N VAL A 81 -1.80 10.70 -10.20
CA VAL A 81 -0.64 11.44 -9.71
C VAL A 81 -1.05 12.60 -8.81
N ALA A 82 -2.12 13.33 -9.16
CA ALA A 82 -2.62 14.43 -8.36
C ALA A 82 -3.17 13.97 -6.99
N VAL A 83 -3.90 12.84 -6.97
CA VAL A 83 -4.39 12.23 -5.72
C VAL A 83 -3.21 11.80 -4.84
N ILE A 84 -2.26 11.05 -5.39
CA ILE A 84 -1.09 10.58 -4.64
C ILE A 84 -0.25 11.75 -4.14
N ALA A 85 0.00 12.79 -4.94
CA ALA A 85 0.75 13.96 -4.52
C ALA A 85 0.07 14.69 -3.35
N LYS A 86 -1.26 14.79 -3.37
CA LYS A 86 -2.05 15.34 -2.26
C LYS A 86 -1.92 14.48 -1.01
N CYS A 87 -2.08 13.17 -1.14
CA CYS A 87 -1.99 12.24 -0.01
C CYS A 87 -0.59 12.18 0.59
N LYS A 88 0.45 12.18 -0.23
CA LYS A 88 1.84 12.30 0.21
C LYS A 88 2.03 13.58 1.02
N LYS A 89 1.59 14.73 0.50
CA LYS A 89 1.75 16.03 1.19
C LYS A 89 1.08 16.06 2.56
N LEU A 90 -0.09 15.45 2.70
CA LEU A 90 -0.83 15.38 3.97
C LEU A 90 -0.10 14.53 5.02
N ASN A 91 0.66 13.53 4.59
CA ASN A 91 1.26 12.50 5.44
C ASN A 91 2.79 12.53 5.49
N ASP A 92 3.43 13.51 4.84
CA ASP A 92 4.90 13.52 4.66
C ASP A 92 5.67 13.73 5.97
N ASN A 93 5.01 14.20 7.03
CA ASN A 93 5.58 14.33 8.37
C ASN A 93 5.51 13.04 9.20
N ILE A 94 4.82 12.00 8.73
CA ILE A 94 4.75 10.70 9.42
C ILE A 94 6.09 9.98 9.24
N ASN A 95 6.68 9.56 10.36
CA ASN A 95 7.97 8.86 10.39
C ASN A 95 7.84 7.35 10.53
N ASP A 96 6.77 6.87 11.17
CA ASP A 96 6.50 5.44 11.26
C ASP A 96 6.02 4.94 9.89
N SER A 97 6.76 3.98 9.32
CA SER A 97 6.49 3.47 7.98
C SER A 97 5.12 2.79 7.86
N CYS A 98 4.70 2.06 8.89
CA CYS A 98 3.40 1.38 8.89
C CYS A 98 2.26 2.40 8.93
N GLU A 99 2.35 3.39 9.83
CA GLU A 99 1.41 4.51 9.87
C GLU A 99 1.38 5.27 8.54
N TYR A 100 2.55 5.54 7.95
CA TYR A 100 2.62 6.23 6.66
C TYR A 100 1.91 5.44 5.56
N GLY A 101 2.24 4.15 5.39
CA GLY A 101 1.65 3.30 4.36
C GLY A 101 0.13 3.22 4.48
N PHE A 102 -0.36 3.04 5.70
CA PHE A 102 -1.79 2.99 5.97
C PHE A 102 -2.51 4.31 5.67
N ASN A 103 -2.00 5.42 6.18
CA ASN A 103 -2.61 6.74 5.96
C ASN A 103 -2.60 7.16 4.49
N ILE A 104 -1.61 6.70 3.71
CA ILE A 104 -1.63 6.92 2.25
C ILE A 104 -2.78 6.15 1.61
N ILE A 105 -2.92 4.83 1.87
CA ILE A 105 -4.03 4.03 1.31
C ILE A 105 -5.38 4.64 1.68
N GLN A 106 -5.59 4.98 2.96
CA GLN A 106 -6.83 5.62 3.39
C GLN A 106 -7.09 6.93 2.66
N CYS A 107 -6.08 7.77 2.49
CA CYS A 107 -6.23 9.03 1.78
C CYS A 107 -6.60 8.81 0.31
N ILE A 108 -6.02 7.82 -0.36
CA ILE A 108 -6.36 7.47 -1.75
C ILE A 108 -7.83 7.05 -1.82
N LEU A 109 -8.27 6.14 -0.95
CA LEU A 109 -9.66 5.65 -0.89
C LEU A 109 -10.68 6.77 -0.59
N MET A 110 -10.28 7.86 0.07
CA MET A 110 -11.14 9.03 0.30
C MET A 110 -11.29 9.94 -0.95
N PHE A 111 -10.33 9.89 -1.88
CA PHE A 111 -10.31 10.74 -3.07
C PHE A 111 -10.63 9.99 -4.36
N GLU A 112 -10.51 8.66 -4.37
CA GLU A 112 -11.02 7.84 -5.46
C GLU A 112 -12.55 7.91 -5.47
N PRO A 113 -13.19 8.17 -6.64
CA PRO A 113 -14.63 8.12 -6.75
C PRO A 113 -15.10 6.69 -6.48
N THR A 114 -15.87 6.51 -5.41
CA THR A 114 -16.71 5.32 -5.25
C THR A 114 -17.71 5.31 -6.41
N GLU A 115 -17.63 4.31 -7.30
CA GLU A 115 -18.64 4.09 -8.35
C GLU A 115 -20.07 4.05 -7.80
#